data_AF-A0A7Y5F1J7-F1
#
_entry.id   AF-A0A7Y5F1J7-F1
#
_cell.length_a   1.000
_cell.length_b   1.000
_cell.length_c   1.000
_cell.angle_alpha   90.00
_cell.angle_beta   90.00
_cell.angle_gamma   90.00
#
_symmetry.space_group_name_H-M   'P 1'
#
loop_
_entity.id
_entity.type
_entity.pdbx_description
1 polymer ?
#
loop_
_entity_poly.entity_id
_entity_poly.type
_entity_poly.pdbx_seq_one_letter_code
_entity_poly.pdbx_strand_id
1 'polypeptide(L)'
;MHAQLIQADYDHLTLTVRRFETQADQIHNMTQTVRQRVDALQRGGWLGQAANAFYREMDDEIFPALKRLEEALQHAQATTLQMSQVLREAEEGAARLMQGERSGVEGPAGDLSTVPPRIYIVNGINARVYAQTDHPYAVDDNSYELEKFLEGKGFGKDNVTATEIVYEAPFRTNYSGTDWGGFLSPVDYMTGWAAQGINTLNDVANKGFGVIEVAGEYVLGQDGYYTNETFKFIEQDLAKHPLLPGQDIVLMGHSGGGAIVSNVAGMVETRLGTDVAGVLALGSPVANFDAARPYAEDLISISHETDLVGQPYVRSNPIWTLLQLDDLINYEEIYTDTVTNDSHGSYMTEEMVVQVLRERFGY
;
A
#
# COMPACT_ATOMS: atom_id res chain seq x y z
N MET A 1 39.31 -3.81 8.72
CA MET A 1 38.50 -2.84 7.96
C MET A 1 37.42 -3.65 7.26
N HIS A 2 36.15 -3.47 7.61
CA HIS A 2 35.07 -4.12 6.88
C HIS A 2 34.98 -3.49 5.49
N ALA A 3 35.02 -4.30 4.44
CA ALA A 3 34.75 -3.82 3.09
C ALA A 3 33.28 -3.41 3.03
N GLN A 4 32.99 -2.23 2.48
CA GLN A 4 31.62 -1.84 2.17
C GLN A 4 31.09 -2.78 1.09
N LEU A 5 30.09 -3.60 1.44
CA LEU A 5 29.38 -4.42 0.47
C LEU A 5 28.50 -3.49 -0.36
N ILE A 6 28.81 -3.37 -1.64
CA ILE A 6 27.93 -2.71 -2.61
C ILE A 6 27.20 -3.85 -3.32
N GLN A 7 25.93 -4.04 -2.98
CA GLN A 7 25.03 -4.99 -3.64
C GLN A 7 23.84 -4.20 -4.18
N ALA A 8 23.57 -4.36 -5.47
CA ALA A 8 22.42 -3.73 -6.10
C ALA A 8 21.15 -4.52 -5.80
N ASP A 9 20.08 -3.81 -5.47
CA ASP A 9 18.72 -4.35 -5.45
C ASP A 9 18.09 -4.17 -6.84
N TYR A 10 18.20 -5.21 -7.67
CA TYR A 10 17.69 -5.17 -9.05
C TYR A 10 16.17 -5.13 -9.13
N ASP A 11 15.48 -5.68 -8.14
CA ASP A 11 14.02 -5.73 -8.13
C ASP A 11 13.46 -4.35 -7.79
N HIS A 12 14.05 -3.66 -6.81
CA HIS A 12 13.71 -2.27 -6.51
C HIS A 12 14.03 -1.32 -7.67
N LEU A 13 15.16 -1.51 -8.36
CA LEU A 13 15.48 -0.74 -9.58
C LEU A 13 14.44 -0.99 -10.68
N THR A 14 14.03 -2.24 -10.89
CA THR A 14 13.01 -2.61 -11.87
C THR A 14 11.64 -2.02 -11.54
N LEU A 15 11.25 -2.05 -10.26
CA LEU A 15 10.01 -1.42 -9.79
C LEU A 15 10.03 0.08 -10.02
N THR A 16 11.15 0.73 -9.72
CA THR A 16 11.34 2.18 -9.91
C THR A 16 11.19 2.56 -11.39
N VAL A 17 11.79 1.78 -12.30
CA VAL A 17 11.64 1.95 -13.76
C VAL A 17 10.17 1.89 -14.18
N ARG A 18 9.43 0.88 -13.72
CA ARG A 18 7.98 0.73 -14.03
C ARG A 18 7.15 1.90 -13.50
N ARG A 19 7.51 2.45 -12.34
CA ARG A 19 6.83 3.62 -11.76
C ARG A 19 7.02 4.87 -12.63
N PHE A 20 8.25 5.14 -13.08
CA PHE A 20 8.51 6.27 -13.98
C PHE A 20 7.76 6.13 -15.31
N GLU A 21 7.72 4.92 -15.88
CA GLU A 21 6.96 4.61 -17.09
C GLU A 21 5.46 4.89 -16.90
N THR A 22 4.89 4.32 -15.86
CA THR A 22 3.46 4.48 -15.54
C THR A 22 3.09 5.96 -15.34
N GLN A 23 3.92 6.72 -14.62
CA GLN A 23 3.68 8.15 -14.39
C GLN A 23 3.81 8.98 -15.68
N ALA A 24 4.78 8.67 -16.54
CA ALA A 24 4.92 9.34 -17.83
C ALA A 24 3.68 9.12 -18.70
N ASP A 25 3.19 7.88 -18.79
CA ASP A 25 1.98 7.53 -19.54
C ASP A 25 0.72 8.22 -18.97
N GLN A 26 0.60 8.30 -17.64
CA GLN A 26 -0.49 9.01 -17.00
C GLN A 26 -0.49 10.51 -17.35
N ILE A 27 0.67 11.17 -17.27
CA ILE A 27 0.81 12.58 -17.65
C ILE A 27 0.51 12.78 -19.12
N HIS A 28 0.98 11.88 -19.98
CA HIS A 28 0.68 11.92 -21.42
C HIS A 28 -0.82 11.90 -21.68
N ASN A 29 -1.52 10.90 -21.14
CA ASN A 29 -2.97 10.71 -21.32
C ASN A 29 -3.79 11.89 -20.76
N MET A 30 -3.42 12.37 -19.58
CA MET A 30 -4.04 13.55 -18.97
C MET A 30 -3.84 14.78 -19.85
N THR A 31 -2.62 15.00 -20.35
CA THR A 31 -2.29 16.14 -21.22
C THR A 31 -3.08 16.10 -22.52
N GLN A 32 -3.22 14.92 -23.16
CA GLN A 32 -4.05 14.75 -24.35
C GLN A 32 -5.53 15.08 -24.06
N THR A 33 -6.05 14.61 -22.93
CA THR A 33 -7.42 14.90 -22.51
C THR A 33 -7.64 16.40 -22.32
N VAL A 34 -6.73 17.08 -21.62
CA VAL A 34 -6.81 18.54 -21.41
C VAL A 34 -6.72 19.29 -22.73
N ARG A 35 -5.80 18.93 -23.63
CA ARG A 35 -5.69 19.51 -24.98
C ARG A 35 -7.00 19.40 -25.76
N GLN A 36 -7.63 18.23 -25.79
CA GLN A 36 -8.90 18.04 -26.49
C GLN A 36 -10.00 18.96 -25.94
N ARG A 37 -10.05 19.19 -24.62
CA ARG A 37 -11.00 20.11 -24.00
C ARG A 37 -10.70 21.57 -24.35
N VAL A 38 -9.43 21.98 -24.30
CA VAL A 38 -8.99 23.32 -24.71
C VAL A 38 -9.34 23.56 -26.19
N ASP A 39 -9.07 22.61 -27.08
CA ASP A 39 -9.38 22.70 -28.51
C ASP A 39 -10.89 22.84 -28.78
N ALA A 40 -11.73 22.21 -27.95
CA ALA A 40 -13.18 22.33 -28.05
C ALA A 40 -13.65 23.75 -27.65
N LEU A 41 -13.05 24.32 -26.60
CA LEU A 41 -13.32 25.70 -26.19
C LEU A 41 -12.85 26.70 -27.26
N GLN A 42 -11.65 26.50 -27.81
CA GLN A 42 -11.06 27.38 -28.82
C GLN A 42 -11.85 27.40 -30.13
N ARG A 43 -12.53 26.29 -30.49
CA ARG A 43 -13.39 26.17 -31.68
C ARG A 43 -14.75 26.87 -31.58
N GLY A 44 -14.92 27.76 -30.60
CA GLY A 44 -16.11 28.60 -30.46
C GLY A 44 -16.93 28.33 -29.20
N GLY A 45 -16.47 27.45 -28.31
CA GLY A 45 -17.06 27.25 -26.98
C GLY A 45 -16.78 28.42 -26.04
N TRP A 46 -15.68 29.15 -26.24
CA TRP A 46 -15.35 30.32 -25.43
C TRP A 46 -14.51 31.34 -26.21
N LEU A 47 -15.01 32.58 -26.28
CA LEU A 47 -14.46 33.68 -27.08
C LEU A 47 -14.25 34.94 -26.23
N GLY A 48 -13.38 35.83 -26.70
CA GLY A 48 -13.10 37.14 -26.08
C GLY A 48 -11.67 37.28 -25.57
N GLN A 49 -11.35 38.43 -24.98
CA GLN A 49 -9.99 38.73 -24.52
C GLN A 49 -9.50 37.78 -23.43
N ALA A 50 -10.38 37.40 -22.49
CA ALA A 50 -10.06 36.44 -21.43
C ALA A 50 -9.76 35.04 -22.00
N ALA A 51 -10.57 34.57 -22.96
CA ALA A 51 -10.33 33.30 -23.64
C ALA A 51 -8.97 33.30 -24.36
N ASN A 52 -8.63 34.39 -25.06
CA ASN A 52 -7.33 34.53 -25.72
C ASN A 52 -6.14 34.51 -24.75
N ALA A 53 -6.29 35.09 -23.56
CA ALA A 53 -5.26 35.05 -22.53
C ALA A 53 -5.07 33.62 -21.99
N PHE A 54 -6.17 32.94 -21.69
CA PHE A 54 -6.14 31.54 -21.25
C PHE A 54 -5.50 30.61 -22.28
N TYR A 55 -5.90 30.69 -23.56
CA TYR A 55 -5.30 29.84 -24.60
C TYR A 55 -3.80 30.07 -24.75
N ARG A 56 -3.36 31.33 -24.65
CA ARG A 56 -1.94 31.67 -24.67
C ARG A 56 -1.19 31.03 -23.50
N GLU A 57 -1.71 31.13 -22.29
CA GLU A 57 -1.09 30.51 -21.10
C GLU A 57 -1.02 28.98 -21.25
N MET A 58 -2.09 28.35 -21.75
CA MET A 58 -2.11 26.91 -21.99
C MET A 58 -1.03 26.49 -23.02
N ASP A 59 -0.93 27.20 -24.14
CA ASP A 59 -0.02 26.87 -25.24
C ASP A 59 1.44 27.21 -24.94
N ASP A 60 1.69 28.36 -24.30
CA ASP A 60 3.04 28.90 -24.11
C ASP A 60 3.69 28.42 -22.81
N GLU A 61 2.90 28.11 -21.77
CA GLU A 61 3.41 27.80 -20.43
C GLU A 61 3.03 26.40 -19.96
N ILE A 62 1.73 26.11 -19.88
CA ILE A 62 1.23 24.89 -19.22
C ILE A 62 1.58 23.63 -20.01
N PHE A 63 1.22 23.57 -21.29
CA PHE A 63 1.49 22.38 -22.09
C PHE A 63 2.99 22.12 -22.30
N PRO A 64 3.85 23.13 -22.51
CA PRO A 64 5.30 22.93 -22.50
C PRO A 64 5.83 22.42 -21.15
N ALA A 65 5.29 22.88 -20.02
CA ALA A 65 5.69 22.40 -18.70
C ALA A 65 5.32 20.91 -18.49
N LEU A 66 4.11 20.50 -18.86
CA LEU A 66 3.67 19.11 -18.78
C LEU A 66 4.53 18.19 -19.68
N LYS A 67 4.87 18.65 -20.88
CA LYS A 67 5.77 17.93 -21.79
C LYS A 67 7.17 17.74 -21.18
N ARG A 68 7.74 18.78 -20.55
CA ARG A 68 9.03 18.66 -19.87
C ARG A 68 8.99 17.68 -18.69
N LEU A 69 7.86 17.61 -17.98
CA LEU A 69 7.67 16.65 -16.89
C LEU A 69 7.61 15.20 -17.41
N GLU A 70 6.83 14.95 -18.47
CA GLU A 70 6.79 13.66 -19.17
C GLU A 70 8.20 13.22 -19.62
N GLU A 71 8.94 14.12 -20.29
CA GLU A 71 10.30 13.87 -20.75
C GLU A 71 11.28 13.60 -19.59
N ALA A 72 11.13 14.29 -18.46
CA ALA A 72 11.97 14.08 -17.29
C ALA A 72 11.75 12.70 -16.66
N LEU A 73 10.50 12.21 -16.60
CA LEU A 73 10.18 10.87 -16.11
C LEU A 73 10.73 9.78 -17.03
N GLN A 74 10.59 9.95 -18.35
CA GLN A 74 11.19 9.04 -19.34
C GLN A 74 12.72 9.04 -19.24
N HIS A 75 13.35 10.19 -19.02
CA HIS A 75 14.79 10.27 -18.82
C HIS A 75 15.25 9.59 -17.52
N ALA A 76 14.47 9.72 -16.44
CA ALA A 76 14.74 9.03 -15.18
C ALA A 76 14.65 7.51 -15.36
N GLN A 77 13.60 7.01 -16.03
CA GLN A 77 13.44 5.60 -16.39
C GLN A 77 14.68 5.06 -17.14
N ALA A 78 15.08 5.75 -18.21
CA ALA A 78 16.23 5.35 -19.02
C ALA A 78 17.54 5.35 -18.22
N THR A 79 17.73 6.35 -17.36
CA THR A 79 18.93 6.45 -16.51
C THR A 79 18.98 5.32 -15.47
N THR A 80 17.86 4.99 -14.82
CA THR A 80 17.79 3.89 -13.86
C THR A 80 18.07 2.53 -14.52
N LEU A 81 17.59 2.31 -15.75
CA LEU A 81 17.93 1.11 -16.53
C LEU A 81 19.44 1.01 -16.82
N GLN A 82 20.07 2.13 -17.21
CA GLN A 82 21.51 2.17 -17.44
C GLN A 82 22.30 1.88 -16.15
N MET A 83 21.87 2.44 -15.01
CA MET A 83 22.48 2.16 -13.71
C MET A 83 22.40 0.68 -13.35
N SER A 84 21.23 0.05 -13.53
CA SER A 84 21.02 -1.38 -13.30
C SER A 84 21.97 -2.24 -14.15
N GLN A 85 22.13 -1.89 -15.43
CA GLN A 85 23.05 -2.60 -16.32
C GLN A 85 24.52 -2.47 -15.87
N VAL A 86 24.96 -1.26 -15.50
CA VAL A 86 26.34 -1.01 -15.04
C VAL A 86 26.64 -1.77 -13.75
N LEU A 87 25.69 -1.81 -12.81
CA LEU A 87 25.82 -2.57 -11.56
C LEU A 87 25.96 -4.07 -11.84
N ARG A 88 25.15 -4.61 -12.75
CA ARG A 88 25.20 -6.02 -13.15
C ARG A 88 26.54 -6.41 -13.74
N GLU A 89 27.05 -5.60 -14.66
CA GLU A 89 28.36 -5.84 -15.28
C GLU A 89 29.50 -5.81 -14.25
N ALA A 90 29.42 -4.90 -13.28
CA ALA A 90 30.40 -4.79 -12.20
C ALA A 90 30.36 -6.01 -11.26
N GLU A 91 29.18 -6.44 -10.85
CA GLU A 91 28.99 -7.61 -9.97
C GLU A 91 29.43 -8.91 -10.66
N GLU A 92 29.05 -9.12 -11.92
CA GLU A 92 29.53 -10.26 -12.70
C GLU A 92 31.06 -10.25 -12.86
N GLY A 93 31.64 -9.07 -13.06
CA GLY A 93 33.10 -8.87 -13.10
C GLY A 93 33.77 -9.31 -11.80
N ALA A 94 33.24 -8.90 -10.66
CA ALA A 94 33.74 -9.28 -9.34
C ALA A 94 33.55 -10.78 -9.05
N ALA A 95 32.39 -11.33 -9.40
CA ALA A 95 32.09 -12.76 -9.21
C ALA A 95 33.07 -13.66 -9.96
N ARG A 96 33.42 -13.31 -11.21
CA ARG A 96 34.43 -14.04 -12.00
C ARG A 96 35.80 -14.07 -11.32
N LEU A 97 36.22 -12.97 -10.68
CA LEU A 97 37.47 -12.92 -9.93
C LEU A 97 37.43 -13.82 -8.69
N MET A 98 36.32 -13.82 -7.96
CA MET A 98 36.16 -14.64 -6.75
C MET A 98 36.02 -16.14 -7.04
N GLN A 99 35.36 -16.52 -8.14
CA GLN A 99 35.25 -17.92 -8.56
C GLN A 99 36.60 -18.50 -9.03
N GLY A 100 37.52 -17.66 -9.49
CA GLY A 100 38.90 -18.05 -9.76
C GLY A 100 39.70 -18.45 -8.51
N GLU A 101 39.30 -17.98 -7.32
CA GLU A 101 40.01 -18.23 -6.05
C GLU A 101 39.34 -19.29 -5.15
N ARG A 102 38.03 -19.56 -5.32
CA ARG A 102 37.28 -20.51 -4.48
C ARG A 102 37.29 -21.93 -5.03
N SER A 103 38.46 -22.56 -5.09
CA SER A 103 38.58 -24.01 -5.17
C SER A 103 38.67 -24.60 -3.74
N GLY A 104 37.52 -24.89 -3.15
CA GLY A 104 37.40 -25.84 -2.04
C GLY A 104 37.14 -25.24 -0.66
N VAL A 105 35.86 -25.00 -0.33
CA VAL A 105 35.25 -25.37 0.97
C VAL A 105 33.73 -25.47 0.73
N GLU A 106 33.20 -26.69 0.65
CA GLU A 106 31.76 -26.98 0.76
C GLU A 106 31.42 -27.15 2.25
N GLY A 107 30.51 -26.32 2.76
CA GLY A 107 29.91 -26.48 4.08
C GLY A 107 28.45 -26.94 3.94
N PRO A 108 27.95 -27.81 4.84
CA PRO A 108 26.62 -28.38 4.71
C PRO A 108 25.54 -27.33 4.98
N ALA A 109 24.61 -27.17 4.04
CA ALA A 109 23.38 -26.40 4.23
C ALA A 109 22.50 -27.17 5.23
N GLY A 110 22.43 -26.66 6.46
CA GLY A 110 21.44 -27.10 7.44
C GLY A 110 20.07 -26.60 7.02
N ASP A 111 19.10 -27.50 7.05
CA ASP A 111 17.69 -27.24 6.79
C ASP A 111 17.16 -26.23 7.83
N LEU A 112 17.05 -24.95 7.44
CA LEU A 112 16.55 -23.85 8.27
C LEU A 112 15.00 -23.78 8.28
N SER A 113 14.31 -24.78 7.73
CA SER A 113 12.86 -24.83 7.48
C SER A 113 11.93 -24.86 8.73
N THR A 114 12.36 -24.47 9.93
CA THR A 114 11.53 -24.69 11.14
C THR A 114 11.42 -23.52 12.10
N VAL A 115 11.83 -22.30 11.72
CA VAL A 115 11.63 -21.14 12.61
C VAL A 115 10.31 -20.47 12.26
N PRO A 116 9.29 -20.50 13.14
CA PRO A 116 7.99 -19.91 12.83
C PRO A 116 8.12 -18.38 12.69
N PRO A 117 7.43 -17.76 11.72
CA PRO A 117 7.60 -16.35 11.43
C PRO A 117 7.06 -15.47 12.56
N ARG A 118 7.59 -14.26 12.70
CA ARG A 118 7.10 -13.31 13.68
C ARG A 118 5.85 -12.59 13.15
N ILE A 119 4.77 -12.63 13.92
CA ILE A 119 3.46 -12.08 13.56
C ILE A 119 3.30 -10.70 14.20
N TYR A 120 3.09 -9.67 13.36
CA TYR A 120 2.67 -8.35 13.82
C TYR A 120 1.20 -8.11 13.52
N ILE A 121 0.40 -7.82 14.54
CA ILE A 121 -1.04 -7.56 14.40
C ILE A 121 -1.29 -6.05 14.50
N VAL A 122 -1.72 -5.45 13.39
CA VAL A 122 -2.02 -4.03 13.28
C VAL A 122 -3.51 -3.79 13.44
N ASN A 123 -3.84 -2.98 14.45
CA ASN A 123 -5.22 -2.63 14.75
C ASN A 123 -5.85 -1.72 13.70
N GLY A 124 -7.13 -1.95 13.45
CA GLY A 124 -7.96 -1.08 12.64
C GLY A 124 -8.43 0.18 13.37
N ILE A 125 -9.20 0.98 12.64
CA ILE A 125 -9.73 2.26 13.09
C ILE A 125 -10.76 2.05 14.21
N ASN A 126 -10.73 2.91 15.23
CA ASN A 126 -11.63 2.94 16.41
C ASN A 126 -11.45 1.86 17.49
N ALA A 127 -10.45 0.97 17.39
CA ALA A 127 -10.23 -0.07 18.41
C ALA A 127 -10.22 0.47 19.85
N ARG A 128 -9.68 1.68 20.09
CA ARG A 128 -9.57 2.26 21.45
C ARG A 128 -10.87 2.88 21.96
N VAL A 129 -11.64 3.50 21.06
CA VAL A 129 -12.91 4.15 21.41
C VAL A 129 -13.89 3.10 21.91
N TYR A 130 -13.91 1.95 21.24
CA TYR A 130 -14.74 0.85 21.70
C TYR A 130 -14.17 0.23 22.98
N ALA A 131 -12.86 -0.05 23.07
CA ALA A 131 -12.27 -0.63 24.29
C ALA A 131 -12.53 0.15 25.61
N GLN A 132 -12.83 1.45 25.54
CA GLN A 132 -13.16 2.28 26.72
C GLN A 132 -14.66 2.46 26.98
N THR A 133 -15.53 1.90 26.14
CA THR A 133 -16.98 2.02 26.27
C THR A 133 -17.60 0.63 26.46
N ASP A 134 -18.74 0.52 27.16
CA ASP A 134 -19.55 -0.72 27.22
C ASP A 134 -20.23 -1.01 25.85
N HIS A 135 -19.58 -0.63 24.74
CA HIS A 135 -20.11 -0.83 23.41
C HIS A 135 -20.06 -2.33 23.08
N PRO A 136 -21.12 -2.91 22.51
CA PRO A 136 -21.14 -4.35 22.20
C PRO A 136 -20.04 -4.78 21.20
N TYR A 137 -19.44 -3.83 20.46
CA TYR A 137 -18.32 -4.09 19.53
C TYR A 137 -16.93 -3.79 20.13
N ALA A 138 -16.85 -3.46 21.43
CA ALA A 138 -15.60 -3.13 22.12
C ALA A 138 -14.63 -4.27 22.32
N VAL A 139 -15.16 -5.49 22.38
CA VAL A 139 -14.36 -6.69 22.60
C VAL A 139 -13.80 -7.21 21.28
N ASP A 140 -14.48 -6.88 20.19
CA ASP A 140 -14.36 -7.56 18.91
C ASP A 140 -13.26 -6.98 18.01
N ASP A 141 -12.98 -5.67 18.09
CA ASP A 141 -11.98 -4.99 17.24
C ASP A 141 -10.59 -4.86 17.90
N ASN A 142 -10.25 -5.77 18.83
CA ASN A 142 -9.07 -5.63 19.67
C ASN A 142 -7.94 -6.59 19.29
N SER A 143 -6.88 -6.09 18.64
CA SER A 143 -5.66 -6.86 18.35
C SER A 143 -5.06 -7.58 19.56
N TYR A 144 -5.24 -7.07 20.78
CA TYR A 144 -4.75 -7.74 21.99
C TYR A 144 -5.56 -9.01 22.32
N GLU A 145 -6.84 -9.06 21.98
CA GLU A 145 -7.63 -10.29 22.11
C GLU A 145 -7.24 -11.30 21.04
N LEU A 146 -6.91 -10.84 19.82
CA LEU A 146 -6.33 -11.69 18.78
C LEU A 146 -4.95 -12.25 19.20
N GLU A 147 -4.08 -11.42 19.75
CA GLU A 147 -2.79 -11.85 20.29
C GLU A 147 -2.97 -12.95 21.36
N LYS A 148 -3.82 -12.70 22.37
CA LYS A 148 -4.14 -13.71 23.42
C LYS A 148 -4.77 -14.97 22.84
N PHE A 149 -5.62 -14.84 21.83
CA PHE A 149 -6.23 -15.97 21.15
C PHE A 149 -5.17 -16.83 20.48
N LEU A 150 -4.25 -16.24 19.72
CA LEU A 150 -3.14 -16.95 19.09
C LEU A 150 -2.20 -17.56 20.15
N GLU A 151 -1.87 -16.84 21.22
CA GLU A 151 -1.12 -17.40 22.36
C GLU A 151 -1.81 -18.66 22.92
N GLY A 152 -3.13 -18.60 23.13
CA GLY A 152 -3.95 -19.74 23.59
C GLY A 152 -3.99 -20.92 22.62
N LYS A 153 -3.65 -20.69 21.34
CA LYS A 153 -3.56 -21.70 20.27
C LYS A 153 -2.14 -22.25 20.07
N GLY A 154 -1.20 -21.84 20.92
CA GLY A 154 0.18 -22.34 20.92
C GLY A 154 1.16 -21.50 20.13
N PHE A 155 0.75 -20.32 19.63
CA PHE A 155 1.69 -19.38 19.04
C PHE A 155 2.56 -18.80 20.17
N GLY A 156 3.88 -18.83 20.00
CA GLY A 156 4.81 -18.36 21.01
C GLY A 156 4.55 -16.89 21.34
N LYS A 157 4.49 -16.55 22.63
CA LYS A 157 4.31 -15.16 23.09
C LYS A 157 5.33 -14.19 22.49
N ASP A 158 6.56 -14.65 22.28
CA ASP A 158 7.61 -13.83 21.67
C ASP A 158 7.43 -13.69 20.16
N ASN A 159 6.57 -14.50 19.53
CA ASN A 159 6.35 -14.51 18.09
C ASN A 159 5.08 -13.78 17.65
N VAL A 160 4.21 -13.34 18.57
CA VAL A 160 3.00 -12.58 18.23
C VAL A 160 3.04 -11.26 18.96
N THR A 161 2.85 -10.15 18.24
CA THR A 161 2.91 -8.82 18.84
C THR A 161 1.85 -7.93 18.21
N ALA A 162 0.89 -7.49 19.00
CA ALA A 162 -0.04 -6.46 18.59
C ALA A 162 0.61 -5.07 18.66
N THR A 163 0.36 -4.25 17.64
CA THR A 163 0.71 -2.83 17.69
C THR A 163 -0.21 -2.10 18.66
N GLU A 164 0.30 -0.99 19.22
CA GLU A 164 -0.59 -0.01 19.83
C GLU A 164 -1.62 0.50 18.81
N ILE A 165 -2.74 1.02 19.31
CA ILE A 165 -3.81 1.52 18.47
C ILE A 165 -3.35 2.83 17.84
N VAL A 166 -3.19 2.84 16.51
CA VAL A 166 -2.53 3.95 15.81
C VAL A 166 -3.49 5.11 15.48
N TYR A 167 -4.82 4.90 15.54
CA TYR A 167 -5.83 5.87 15.10
C TYR A 167 -6.74 6.36 16.23
N GLU A 168 -6.63 7.64 16.59
CA GLU A 168 -7.62 8.39 17.39
C GLU A 168 -8.05 9.66 16.64
N ALA A 169 -8.49 9.56 15.39
CA ALA A 169 -9.06 10.71 14.72
C ALA A 169 -10.53 10.88 15.17
N PRO A 170 -10.92 11.97 15.86
CA PRO A 170 -12.32 12.30 16.01
C PRO A 170 -12.87 12.62 14.62
N PHE A 171 -13.76 11.77 14.08
CA PHE A 171 -14.39 11.98 12.77
C PHE A 171 -15.09 13.33 12.70
N ARG A 172 -14.41 14.30 12.09
CA ARG A 172 -14.98 15.58 11.65
C ARG A 172 -14.36 15.99 10.33
N THR A 173 -14.70 15.30 9.26
CA THR A 173 -14.37 15.73 7.90
C THR A 173 -15.49 16.62 7.38
N ASN A 174 -15.25 17.94 7.42
CA ASN A 174 -16.04 18.90 6.67
C ASN A 174 -15.13 19.42 5.54
N TYR A 175 -15.17 18.77 4.38
CA TYR A 175 -14.38 19.20 3.22
C TYR A 175 -14.98 20.51 2.68
N SER A 176 -14.43 21.65 3.12
CA SER A 176 -14.64 22.94 2.46
C SER A 176 -13.67 23.07 1.30
N GLY A 177 -14.17 23.40 0.11
CA GLY A 177 -13.34 23.60 -1.09
C GLY A 177 -12.22 24.61 -0.83
N THR A 178 -11.07 24.41 -1.47
CA THR A 178 -9.93 25.33 -1.37
C THR A 178 -10.25 26.64 -2.09
N ASP A 179 -10.31 27.73 -1.35
CA ASP A 179 -10.48 29.12 -1.84
C ASP A 179 -9.11 29.67 -2.26
N TRP A 180 -8.71 29.40 -3.51
CA TRP A 180 -7.52 29.99 -4.11
C TRP A 180 -7.96 30.94 -5.22
N GLY A 181 -8.52 32.08 -4.82
CA GLY A 181 -8.47 33.29 -5.65
C GLY A 181 -9.81 33.88 -6.05
N GLY A 182 -10.70 34.12 -5.10
CA GLY A 182 -11.75 35.13 -5.25
C GLY A 182 -12.91 34.72 -6.17
N PHE A 183 -14.04 35.39 -5.92
CA PHE A 183 -15.42 35.06 -6.29
C PHE A 183 -15.74 34.63 -7.75
N LEU A 184 -14.79 34.61 -8.69
CA LEU A 184 -14.98 34.23 -10.09
C LEU A 184 -13.85 33.38 -10.70
N SER A 185 -12.95 32.81 -9.89
CA SER A 185 -11.90 31.91 -10.40
C SER A 185 -12.51 30.61 -10.96
N PRO A 186 -12.23 30.23 -12.22
CA PRO A 186 -12.63 28.94 -12.78
C PRO A 186 -12.07 27.74 -11.99
N VAL A 187 -10.98 27.94 -11.26
CA VAL A 187 -10.37 26.93 -10.37
C VAL A 187 -11.29 26.65 -9.18
N ASP A 188 -11.87 27.68 -8.56
CA ASP A 188 -12.80 27.53 -7.42
C ASP A 188 -14.12 26.85 -7.82
N TYR A 189 -14.58 27.06 -9.07
CA TYR A 189 -15.76 26.37 -9.60
C TYR A 189 -15.50 24.87 -9.80
N MET A 190 -14.32 24.50 -10.32
CA MET A 190 -13.96 23.09 -10.53
C MET A 190 -13.63 22.37 -9.22
N THR A 191 -12.98 23.03 -8.26
CA THR A 191 -12.72 22.45 -6.93
C THR A 191 -14.02 22.32 -6.11
N GLY A 192 -14.96 23.25 -6.25
CA GLY A 192 -16.29 23.16 -5.62
C GLY A 192 -17.14 22.01 -6.14
N TRP A 193 -17.09 21.73 -7.46
CA TRP A 193 -17.80 20.59 -8.05
C TRP A 193 -17.17 19.24 -7.65
N ALA A 194 -15.83 19.17 -7.61
CA ALA A 194 -15.11 18.00 -7.10
C ALA A 194 -15.41 17.74 -5.62
N ALA A 195 -15.43 18.80 -4.79
CA ALA A 195 -15.80 18.71 -3.39
C ALA A 195 -17.25 18.27 -3.18
N GLN A 196 -18.21 18.73 -4.00
CA GLN A 196 -19.59 18.25 -3.96
C GLN A 196 -19.73 16.78 -4.42
N GLY A 197 -18.98 16.35 -5.44
CA GLY A 197 -18.93 14.96 -5.87
C GLY A 197 -18.41 14.03 -4.77
N ILE A 198 -17.33 14.44 -4.10
CA ILE A 198 -16.75 13.72 -2.96
C ILE A 198 -17.71 13.74 -1.76
N ASN A 199 -18.36 14.86 -1.48
CA ASN A 199 -19.36 14.97 -0.39
C ASN A 199 -20.62 14.12 -0.65
N THR A 200 -21.00 13.90 -1.91
CA THR A 200 -22.15 13.04 -2.27
C THR A 200 -21.78 11.55 -2.19
N LEU A 201 -20.54 11.18 -2.50
CA LEU A 201 -19.98 9.86 -2.21
C LEU A 201 -19.81 9.61 -0.71
N ASN A 202 -19.59 10.68 0.07
CA ASN A 202 -19.38 10.66 1.52
C ASN A 202 -20.58 10.07 2.30
N ASP A 203 -21.81 10.23 1.81
CA ASP A 203 -23.02 9.77 2.52
C ASP A 203 -23.26 8.25 2.38
N VAL A 204 -22.74 7.66 1.30
CA VAL A 204 -22.67 6.20 1.10
C VAL A 204 -21.41 5.63 1.78
N ALA A 205 -20.33 6.39 1.78
CA ALA A 205 -19.07 6.07 2.46
C ALA A 205 -19.17 6.15 4.01
N ASN A 206 -20.17 6.86 4.56
CA ASN A 206 -20.51 6.97 6.01
C ASN A 206 -20.65 5.63 6.75
N LYS A 207 -20.69 4.51 6.02
CA LYS A 207 -20.72 3.16 6.59
C LYS A 207 -19.45 2.31 6.34
N GLY A 208 -18.45 2.80 5.59
CA GLY A 208 -17.26 2.04 5.18
C GLY A 208 -15.92 2.73 5.49
N PHE A 209 -15.89 3.64 6.48
CA PHE A 209 -14.94 4.75 6.50
C PHE A 209 -13.47 4.46 6.86
N GLY A 210 -13.12 3.27 7.32
CA GLY A 210 -11.72 3.01 7.65
C GLY A 210 -10.79 3.00 6.43
N VAL A 211 -11.31 2.48 5.32
CA VAL A 211 -10.55 2.26 4.09
C VAL A 211 -10.27 3.55 3.34
N ILE A 212 -11.17 4.53 3.40
CA ILE A 212 -11.02 5.80 2.66
C ILE A 212 -9.99 6.70 3.32
N GLU A 213 -9.80 6.64 4.64
CA GLU A 213 -8.74 7.42 5.29
C GLU A 213 -7.37 6.84 4.95
N VAL A 214 -7.21 5.51 5.03
CA VAL A 214 -5.95 4.86 4.63
C VAL A 214 -5.71 5.00 3.12
N ALA A 215 -6.72 4.77 2.28
CA ALA A 215 -6.61 5.05 0.85
C ALA A 215 -6.35 6.54 0.58
N GLY A 216 -6.90 7.43 1.41
CA GLY A 216 -6.67 8.86 1.39
C GLY A 216 -5.21 9.22 1.71
N GLU A 217 -4.55 8.52 2.64
CA GLU A 217 -3.11 8.71 2.86
C GLU A 217 -2.30 8.47 1.58
N TYR A 218 -2.67 7.45 0.79
CA TYR A 218 -2.00 7.09 -0.46
C TYR A 218 -2.41 7.97 -1.64
N VAL A 219 -3.70 8.27 -1.77
CA VAL A 219 -4.25 9.04 -2.89
C VAL A 219 -4.01 10.54 -2.70
N LEU A 220 -4.03 11.03 -1.46
CA LEU A 220 -3.88 12.45 -1.12
C LEU A 220 -2.47 12.80 -0.64
N GLY A 221 -1.55 11.83 -0.60
CA GLY A 221 -0.13 12.07 -0.30
C GLY A 221 0.13 12.54 1.13
N GLN A 222 -0.61 12.05 2.13
CA GLN A 222 -0.37 12.39 3.55
C GLN A 222 0.81 11.62 4.16
N ASP A 223 1.88 11.45 3.38
CA ASP A 223 3.11 10.72 3.72
C ASP A 223 2.95 9.30 4.32
N GLY A 224 1.72 8.76 4.41
CA GLY A 224 1.41 7.50 5.08
C GLY A 224 1.72 7.56 6.57
N TYR A 225 1.20 8.55 7.31
CA TYR A 225 1.48 8.75 8.73
C TYR A 225 1.33 7.45 9.53
N TYR A 226 0.19 6.78 9.42
CA TYR A 226 -0.07 5.58 10.20
C TYR A 226 0.78 4.39 9.74
N THR A 227 1.00 4.26 8.44
CA THR A 227 1.94 3.27 7.88
C THR A 227 3.35 3.48 8.44
N ASN A 228 3.81 4.73 8.57
CA ASN A 228 5.10 5.04 9.17
C ASN A 228 5.13 4.78 10.68
N GLU A 229 4.07 5.08 11.42
CA GLU A 229 4.01 4.78 12.85
C GLU A 229 4.01 3.27 13.11
N THR A 230 3.24 2.49 12.35
CA THR A 230 3.29 1.02 12.38
C THR A 230 4.69 0.50 12.03
N PHE A 231 5.32 1.03 10.97
CA PHE A 231 6.67 0.65 10.60
C PHE A 231 7.70 0.97 11.71
N LYS A 232 7.64 2.16 12.31
CA LYS A 232 8.51 2.54 13.44
C LYS A 232 8.30 1.64 14.65
N PHE A 233 7.06 1.23 14.92
CA PHE A 233 6.77 0.26 15.98
C PHE A 233 7.50 -1.06 15.72
N ILE A 234 7.38 -1.62 14.50
CA ILE A 234 8.06 -2.86 14.10
C ILE A 234 9.57 -2.71 14.20
N GLU A 235 10.14 -1.62 13.66
CA GLU A 235 11.57 -1.31 13.75
C GLU A 235 12.07 -1.29 15.20
N GLN A 236 11.34 -0.61 16.09
CA GLN A 236 11.69 -0.54 17.51
C GLN A 236 11.56 -1.87 18.24
N ASP A 237 10.56 -2.68 17.89
CA ASP A 237 10.40 -4.00 18.46
C ASP A 237 11.52 -4.93 18.01
N LEU A 238 11.84 -4.96 16.71
CA LEU A 238 12.93 -5.76 16.17
C LEU A 238 14.31 -5.34 16.70
N ALA A 239 14.50 -4.06 17.01
CA ALA A 239 15.71 -3.59 17.68
C ALA A 239 15.86 -4.14 19.11
N LYS A 240 14.73 -4.41 19.80
CA LYS A 240 14.71 -4.95 21.17
C LYS A 240 14.67 -6.48 21.19
N HIS A 241 14.01 -7.08 20.20
CA HIS A 241 13.74 -8.50 20.04
C HIS A 241 14.12 -8.91 18.61
N PRO A 242 15.42 -9.05 18.31
CA PRO A 242 15.89 -9.41 16.98
C PRO A 242 15.32 -10.75 16.54
N LEU A 243 15.03 -10.87 15.24
CA LEU A 243 14.62 -12.12 14.62
C LEU A 243 15.69 -13.19 14.77
N LEU A 244 15.25 -14.43 14.90
CA LEU A 244 16.14 -15.58 14.80
C LEU A 244 16.66 -15.69 13.35
N PRO A 245 17.84 -16.31 13.12
CA PRO A 245 18.33 -16.53 11.78
C PRO A 245 17.32 -17.32 10.93
N GLY A 246 16.89 -16.74 9.80
CA GLY A 246 15.89 -17.33 8.89
C GLY A 246 14.45 -17.23 9.39
N GLN A 247 14.16 -16.37 10.36
CA GLN A 247 12.79 -16.08 10.79
C GLN A 247 12.21 -14.93 9.98
N ASP A 248 11.13 -15.19 9.26
CA ASP A 248 10.43 -14.19 8.46
C ASP A 248 9.36 -13.45 9.27
N ILE A 249 8.70 -12.47 8.66
CA ILE A 249 7.58 -11.74 9.26
C ILE A 249 6.25 -12.05 8.57
N VAL A 250 5.18 -12.18 9.34
CA VAL A 250 3.80 -12.13 8.86
C VAL A 250 3.14 -10.85 9.39
N LEU A 251 2.54 -10.07 8.49
CA LEU A 251 1.83 -8.84 8.85
C LEU A 251 0.32 -9.08 8.78
N MET A 252 -0.37 -8.89 9.90
CA MET A 252 -1.82 -9.07 10.00
C MET A 252 -2.52 -7.75 10.28
N GLY A 253 -3.59 -7.44 9.55
CA GLY A 253 -4.32 -6.18 9.73
C GLY A 253 -5.82 -6.38 9.72
N HIS A 254 -6.51 -5.86 10.74
CA HIS A 254 -7.97 -5.91 10.83
C HIS A 254 -8.63 -4.60 10.40
N SER A 255 -9.74 -4.65 9.66
CA SER A 255 -10.44 -3.44 9.18
C SER A 255 -9.46 -2.47 8.49
N GLY A 256 -9.40 -1.19 8.84
CA GLY A 256 -8.39 -0.25 8.31
C GLY A 256 -6.94 -0.77 8.40
N GLY A 257 -6.63 -1.66 9.34
CA GLY A 257 -5.31 -2.27 9.52
C GLY A 257 -4.83 -3.09 8.32
N GLY A 258 -5.73 -3.76 7.58
CA GLY A 258 -5.38 -4.56 6.40
C GLY A 258 -4.70 -3.72 5.30
N ALA A 259 -5.19 -2.50 5.12
CA ALA A 259 -4.59 -1.52 4.22
C ALA A 259 -3.19 -1.09 4.70
N ILE A 260 -2.99 -0.93 6.01
CA ILE A 260 -1.69 -0.54 6.57
C ILE A 260 -0.65 -1.64 6.34
N VAL A 261 -0.96 -2.88 6.73
CA VAL A 261 0.00 -3.98 6.63
C VAL A 261 0.45 -4.26 5.20
N SER A 262 -0.46 -4.09 4.25
CA SER A 262 -0.16 -4.20 2.82
C SER A 262 0.92 -3.21 2.39
N ASN A 263 0.92 -2.01 2.96
CA ASN A 263 1.92 -0.99 2.65
C ASN A 263 3.20 -1.13 3.47
N VAL A 264 3.08 -1.57 4.73
CA VAL A 264 4.21 -1.79 5.62
C VAL A 264 5.10 -2.93 5.11
N ALA A 265 4.55 -3.94 4.42
CA ALA A 265 5.31 -5.06 3.87
C ALA A 265 6.55 -4.60 3.09
N GLY A 266 6.36 -3.74 2.09
CA GLY A 266 7.48 -3.22 1.31
C GLY A 266 8.46 -2.36 2.11
N MET A 267 8.01 -1.69 3.17
CA MET A 267 8.91 -0.93 4.04
C MET A 267 9.78 -1.86 4.91
N VAL A 268 9.21 -2.95 5.43
CA VAL A 268 9.92 -3.95 6.23
C VAL A 268 11.04 -4.56 5.40
N GLU A 269 10.72 -5.06 4.19
CA GLU A 269 11.73 -5.69 3.34
C GLU A 269 12.80 -4.69 2.88
N THR A 270 12.40 -3.54 2.32
CA THR A 270 13.36 -2.59 1.74
C THR A 270 14.20 -1.83 2.76
N ARG A 271 13.68 -1.58 3.97
CA ARG A 271 14.38 -0.76 4.97
C ARG A 271 15.02 -1.57 6.08
N LEU A 272 14.44 -2.72 6.45
CA LEU A 272 14.97 -3.59 7.49
C LEU A 272 15.72 -4.80 6.94
N GLY A 273 15.61 -5.09 5.62
CA GLY A 273 16.25 -6.25 5.01
C GLY A 273 15.71 -7.55 5.60
N THR A 274 14.41 -7.58 5.88
CA THR A 274 13.71 -8.68 6.52
C THR A 274 12.60 -9.17 5.61
N ASP A 275 12.60 -10.48 5.32
CA ASP A 275 11.63 -11.10 4.43
C ASP A 275 10.23 -11.12 5.09
N VAL A 276 9.20 -10.84 4.30
CA VAL A 276 7.81 -10.90 4.72
C VAL A 276 7.16 -12.13 4.09
N ALA A 277 7.00 -13.19 4.90
CA ALA A 277 6.36 -14.43 4.48
C ALA A 277 4.91 -14.21 4.03
N GLY A 278 4.20 -13.25 4.63
CA GLY A 278 2.88 -12.91 4.12
C GLY A 278 2.19 -11.72 4.76
N VAL A 279 1.13 -11.29 4.09
CA VAL A 279 0.20 -10.25 4.54
C VAL A 279 -1.19 -10.84 4.65
N LEU A 280 -1.84 -10.68 5.81
CA LEU A 280 -3.17 -11.20 6.08
C LEU A 280 -4.11 -10.05 6.48
N ALA A 281 -5.04 -9.70 5.58
CA ALA A 281 -6.09 -8.72 5.83
C ALA A 281 -7.34 -9.41 6.39
N LEU A 282 -7.87 -8.92 7.51
CA LEU A 282 -9.05 -9.44 8.19
C LEU A 282 -10.20 -8.42 8.08
N GLY A 283 -11.30 -8.83 7.44
CA GLY A 283 -12.52 -8.05 7.17
C GLY A 283 -12.30 -6.69 6.55
N SER A 284 -11.25 -6.59 5.73
CA SER A 284 -10.87 -5.35 5.09
C SER A 284 -10.40 -5.56 3.67
N PRO A 285 -10.63 -4.58 2.80
CA PRO A 285 -10.01 -4.62 1.49
C PRO A 285 -8.51 -4.49 1.67
N VAL A 286 -7.79 -5.32 0.93
CA VAL A 286 -6.37 -5.15 0.68
C VAL A 286 -6.20 -3.88 -0.14
N ALA A 287 -5.87 -2.78 0.53
CA ALA A 287 -5.47 -1.57 -0.16
C ALA A 287 -4.04 -1.73 -0.69
N ASN A 288 -3.81 -1.26 -1.90
CA ASN A 288 -2.50 -1.25 -2.54
C ASN A 288 -1.90 -2.66 -2.75
N PHE A 289 -2.75 -3.63 -3.12
CA PHE A 289 -2.34 -5.01 -3.45
C PHE A 289 -1.11 -5.06 -4.36
N ASP A 290 -1.06 -4.22 -5.40
CA ASP A 290 0.06 -4.19 -6.35
C ASP A 290 1.39 -3.75 -5.72
N ALA A 291 1.35 -2.96 -4.64
CA ALA A 291 2.54 -2.59 -3.90
C ALA A 291 2.94 -3.60 -2.84
N ALA A 292 1.99 -4.36 -2.26
CA ALA A 292 2.27 -5.40 -1.28
C ALA A 292 2.83 -6.67 -1.93
N ARG A 293 2.25 -7.07 -3.07
CA ARG A 293 2.54 -8.33 -3.77
C ARG A 293 4.01 -8.60 -4.07
N PRO A 294 4.86 -7.62 -4.45
CA PRO A 294 6.26 -7.88 -4.70
C PRO A 294 7.07 -8.27 -3.46
N TYR A 295 6.52 -7.99 -2.26
CA TYR A 295 7.24 -8.10 -0.99
C TYR A 295 6.66 -9.14 -0.03
N ALA A 296 5.54 -9.76 -0.38
CA ALA A 296 4.89 -10.77 0.44
C ALA A 296 4.71 -12.04 -0.38
N GLU A 297 5.19 -13.18 0.12
CA GLU A 297 5.04 -14.45 -0.60
C GLU A 297 3.56 -14.80 -0.78
N ASP A 298 2.80 -14.68 0.31
CA ASP A 298 1.35 -14.85 0.32
C ASP A 298 0.62 -13.55 0.72
N LEU A 299 -0.46 -13.24 0.01
CA LEU A 299 -1.37 -12.17 0.37
C LEU A 299 -2.79 -12.72 0.49
N ILE A 300 -3.29 -12.75 1.71
CA ILE A 300 -4.53 -13.43 2.07
C ILE A 300 -5.53 -12.40 2.61
N SER A 301 -6.77 -12.50 2.16
CA SER A 301 -7.89 -11.73 2.69
C SER A 301 -8.90 -12.70 3.29
N ILE A 302 -9.25 -12.49 4.55
CA ILE A 302 -10.32 -13.19 5.24
C ILE A 302 -11.44 -12.19 5.42
N SER A 303 -12.64 -12.48 4.93
CA SER A 303 -13.78 -11.57 5.00
C SER A 303 -15.07 -12.31 5.35
N HIS A 304 -16.06 -11.61 5.91
CA HIS A 304 -17.39 -12.19 6.11
C HIS A 304 -18.26 -12.02 4.85
N GLU A 305 -19.23 -12.92 4.60
CA GLU A 305 -20.11 -12.84 3.42
C GLU A 305 -20.92 -11.53 3.35
N THR A 306 -21.13 -10.88 4.50
CA THR A 306 -21.82 -9.59 4.60
C THR A 306 -20.90 -8.38 4.55
N ASP A 307 -19.58 -8.57 4.41
CA ASP A 307 -18.64 -7.47 4.32
C ASP A 307 -18.77 -6.79 2.96
N LEU A 308 -19.65 -5.79 2.90
CA LEU A 308 -19.91 -4.97 1.70
C LEU A 308 -18.65 -4.23 1.19
N VAL A 309 -17.59 -4.15 2.01
CA VAL A 309 -16.35 -3.43 1.72
C VAL A 309 -15.17 -4.39 1.44
N GLY A 310 -15.34 -5.71 1.63
CA GLY A 310 -14.29 -6.71 1.41
C GLY A 310 -13.89 -6.89 -0.06
N GLN A 311 -14.74 -6.43 -0.98
CA GLN A 311 -14.55 -6.50 -2.43
C GLN A 311 -14.99 -5.15 -2.99
N PRO A 312 -14.09 -4.26 -3.48
CA PRO A 312 -12.96 -4.61 -4.33
C PRO A 312 -11.59 -4.18 -3.78
N TYR A 313 -10.54 -4.87 -4.24
CA TYR A 313 -9.15 -4.45 -4.11
C TYR A 313 -8.99 -2.99 -4.55
N VAL A 314 -8.47 -2.16 -3.66
CA VAL A 314 -8.06 -0.81 -4.03
C VAL A 314 -6.67 -0.92 -4.62
N ARG A 315 -6.58 -1.17 -5.93
CA ARG A 315 -5.30 -1.07 -6.66
C ARG A 315 -4.75 0.35 -6.51
N SER A 316 -3.42 0.48 -6.56
CA SER A 316 -2.71 1.78 -6.48
C SER A 316 -3.16 2.81 -7.52
N ASN A 317 -3.93 2.40 -8.53
CA ASN A 317 -4.43 3.25 -9.59
C ASN A 317 -5.97 3.43 -9.50
N PRO A 318 -6.46 4.44 -8.76
CA PRO A 318 -7.88 4.62 -8.48
C PRO A 318 -8.74 4.97 -9.71
N ILE A 319 -8.11 5.41 -10.81
CA ILE A 319 -8.84 5.79 -12.04
C ILE A 319 -9.34 4.56 -12.81
N TRP A 320 -8.66 3.42 -12.71
CA TRP A 320 -9.07 2.19 -13.41
C TRP A 320 -10.02 1.32 -12.58
N THR A 321 -9.93 1.35 -11.25
CA THR A 321 -10.80 0.58 -10.34
C THR A 321 -12.29 0.94 -10.49
N LEU A 322 -12.60 2.17 -10.95
CA LEU A 322 -13.97 2.61 -11.22
C LEU A 322 -14.50 2.21 -12.61
N LEU A 323 -13.65 1.81 -13.54
CA LEU A 323 -14.01 1.61 -14.96
C LEU A 323 -13.94 0.15 -15.45
N GLN A 324 -13.36 -0.78 -14.67
CA GLN A 324 -13.22 -2.19 -15.06
C GLN A 324 -13.57 -3.16 -13.93
N LEU A 325 -14.86 -3.29 -13.62
CA LEU A 325 -15.37 -4.28 -12.66
C LEU A 325 -15.19 -5.74 -13.15
N ASP A 326 -15.02 -5.97 -14.46
CA ASP A 326 -14.97 -7.32 -15.05
C ASP A 326 -13.59 -8.01 -14.92
N ASP A 327 -12.49 -7.28 -14.74
CA ASP A 327 -11.13 -7.84 -14.64
C ASP A 327 -10.76 -8.32 -13.22
N LEU A 328 -11.68 -8.17 -12.25
CA LEU A 328 -11.50 -8.57 -10.85
C LEU A 328 -11.67 -10.08 -10.62
N ILE A 329 -12.22 -10.83 -11.60
CA ILE A 329 -12.78 -12.17 -11.37
C ILE A 329 -11.79 -13.34 -11.61
N ASN A 330 -10.62 -13.12 -12.25
CA ASN A 330 -9.77 -14.22 -12.74
C ASN A 330 -8.43 -14.45 -12.01
N TYR A 331 -8.29 -14.12 -10.72
CA TYR A 331 -7.07 -14.38 -9.94
C TYR A 331 -7.30 -15.42 -8.83
N GLU A 332 -7.45 -16.70 -9.19
CA GLU A 332 -7.62 -17.81 -8.23
C GLU A 332 -6.29 -18.40 -7.69
N GLU A 333 -5.13 -18.18 -8.34
CA GLU A 333 -3.91 -18.95 -8.01
C GLU A 333 -3.09 -18.47 -6.80
N ILE A 334 -3.29 -17.23 -6.32
CA ILE A 334 -2.50 -16.64 -5.20
C ILE A 334 -3.42 -16.09 -4.10
N TYR A 335 -4.73 -16.20 -4.31
CA TYR A 335 -5.73 -15.56 -3.47
C TYR A 335 -6.65 -16.63 -2.89
N THR A 336 -6.74 -16.66 -1.56
CA THR A 336 -7.74 -17.48 -0.87
C THR A 336 -8.68 -16.52 -0.17
N ASP A 337 -9.84 -16.24 -0.78
CA ASP A 337 -10.95 -15.66 -0.03
C ASP A 337 -11.51 -16.75 0.86
N THR A 338 -11.48 -16.53 2.15
CA THR A 338 -12.13 -17.45 3.07
C THR A 338 -13.25 -16.71 3.77
N VAL A 339 -14.47 -17.16 3.48
CA VAL A 339 -15.72 -16.55 3.94
C VAL A 339 -16.16 -17.22 5.23
N THR A 340 -16.32 -16.44 6.30
CA THR A 340 -16.87 -16.95 7.57
C THR A 340 -18.38 -16.73 7.65
N ASN A 341 -19.04 -17.44 8.57
CA ASN A 341 -20.48 -17.32 8.84
C ASN A 341 -20.81 -16.41 10.03
N ASP A 342 -19.80 -15.81 10.67
CA ASP A 342 -19.96 -15.07 11.92
C ASP A 342 -19.73 -13.56 11.74
N SER A 343 -20.51 -12.76 12.45
CA SER A 343 -20.63 -11.31 12.23
C SER A 343 -19.29 -10.57 12.33
N HIS A 344 -19.23 -9.34 11.76
CA HIS A 344 -18.01 -8.57 11.48
C HIS A 344 -16.94 -8.46 12.58
N GLY A 345 -17.29 -8.72 13.84
CA GLY A 345 -16.40 -8.69 15.00
C GLY A 345 -15.76 -10.03 15.43
N SER A 346 -16.22 -11.16 14.91
CA SER A 346 -15.92 -12.49 15.48
C SER A 346 -14.76 -13.24 14.80
N TYR A 347 -14.51 -12.98 13.51
CA TYR A 347 -13.58 -13.80 12.72
C TYR A 347 -12.11 -13.60 13.05
N MET A 348 -11.72 -12.54 13.77
CA MET A 348 -10.36 -12.44 14.31
C MET A 348 -10.06 -13.63 15.23
N THR A 349 -11.04 -14.08 16.02
CA THR A 349 -10.89 -15.21 16.94
C THR A 349 -11.39 -16.54 16.38
N GLU A 350 -11.56 -16.63 15.06
CA GLU A 350 -11.98 -17.88 14.44
C GLU A 350 -10.80 -18.84 14.24
N GLU A 351 -11.10 -20.15 14.33
CA GLU A 351 -10.13 -21.21 14.06
C GLU A 351 -9.53 -21.12 12.65
N MET A 352 -10.25 -20.47 11.73
CA MET A 352 -9.80 -20.27 10.36
C MET A 352 -8.53 -19.43 10.27
N VAL A 353 -8.38 -18.39 11.09
CA VAL A 353 -7.15 -17.59 11.15
C VAL A 353 -5.97 -18.48 11.57
N VAL A 354 -6.18 -19.33 12.58
CA VAL A 354 -5.18 -20.30 13.04
C VAL A 354 -4.83 -21.30 11.93
N GLN A 355 -5.84 -21.81 11.23
CA GLN A 355 -5.63 -22.76 10.13
C GLN A 355 -4.80 -22.13 9.00
N VAL A 356 -5.15 -20.92 8.56
CA VAL A 356 -4.39 -20.17 7.54
C VAL A 356 -2.95 -19.98 7.99
N LEU A 357 -2.73 -19.54 9.24
CA LEU A 357 -1.39 -19.32 9.76
C LEU A 357 -0.54 -20.60 9.76
N ARG A 358 -1.12 -21.75 10.13
CA ARG A 358 -0.41 -23.03 10.14
C ARG A 358 -0.13 -23.57 8.73
N GLU A 359 -1.13 -23.52 7.87
CA GLU A 359 -1.04 -24.10 6.52
C GLU A 359 -0.14 -23.30 5.59
N ARG A 360 -0.16 -21.96 5.72
CA ARG A 360 0.57 -21.05 4.83
C ARG A 360 1.94 -20.66 5.37
N PHE A 361 2.08 -20.53 6.69
CA PHE A 361 3.29 -19.97 7.31
C PHE A 361 4.02 -20.93 8.25
N GLY A 362 3.65 -22.23 8.27
CA GLY A 362 4.42 -23.27 8.95
C GLY A 362 4.39 -23.21 10.49
N TYR A 363 3.29 -22.72 11.04
CA TYR A 363 3.06 -22.62 12.50
C TYR A 363 2.58 -23.89 13.20
#